data_AF-C4YTB3-F1
#
_entry.id   AF-C4YTB3-F1
#
_cell.length_a   1.000
_cell.length_b   1.000
_cell.length_c   1.000
_cell.angle_alpha   90.00
_cell.angle_beta   90.00
_cell.angle_gamma   90.00
#
_symmetry.space_group_name_H-M   'P 1'
#
loop_
_entity.id
_entity.type
_entity.pdbx_description
1 polymer ?
#
loop_
_entity_poly.entity_id
_entity_poly.type
_entity_poly.pdbx_seq_one_letter_code
_entity_poly.pdbx_strand_id
1 'polypeptide(L)'
;MDNLQQQEQNTIAYSYFVDESGKSRVKSQHVLLVIIILVCLLVFHFRHKIIELHDRYRTRSRIDSGYYSNLQSFEDDVASGLSSSNFDLESNNIATNDNRAGLSESAKLQIKKIMEEKGVSFDDARLEYTRNELSKNNIDENGVPRDPKLVMF
;
A
#
# COMPACT_ATOMS: atom_id res chain seq x y z
N MET A 1 51.90 4.30 -55.37
CA MET A 1 51.84 5.64 -54.76
C MET A 1 50.56 5.83 -53.93
N ASP A 2 49.54 4.99 -54.11
CA ASP A 2 48.22 5.15 -53.48
C ASP A 2 48.13 4.69 -52.00
N ASN A 3 48.92 3.71 -51.58
CA ASN A 3 48.84 3.19 -50.20
C ASN A 3 49.29 4.19 -49.12
N LEU A 4 50.25 5.08 -49.43
CA LEU A 4 50.71 6.08 -48.48
C LEU A 4 49.67 7.20 -48.28
N GLN A 5 48.95 7.56 -49.34
CA GLN A 5 47.88 8.56 -49.26
C GLN A 5 46.65 8.03 -48.52
N GLN A 6 46.34 6.73 -48.67
CA GLN A 6 45.26 6.08 -47.93
C GLN A 6 45.56 6.04 -46.41
N GLN A 7 46.83 5.81 -46.06
CA GLN A 7 47.26 5.69 -44.67
C GLN A 7 47.29 7.06 -43.97
N GLU A 8 47.67 8.12 -44.70
CA GLU A 8 47.62 9.50 -44.24
C GLU A 8 46.18 10.02 -44.09
N GLN A 9 45.28 9.66 -45.00
CA GLN A 9 43.85 9.97 -44.86
C GLN A 9 43.21 9.25 -43.67
N ASN A 10 43.62 8.01 -43.39
CA ASN A 10 43.11 7.27 -42.23
C ASN A 10 43.64 7.82 -40.91
N THR A 11 44.91 8.25 -40.82
CA THR A 11 45.44 8.90 -39.61
C THR A 11 44.81 10.28 -39.39
N ILE A 12 44.56 11.04 -40.46
CA ILE A 12 43.82 12.30 -40.39
C ILE A 12 42.36 12.04 -40.00
N ALA A 13 41.71 11.00 -40.52
CA ALA A 13 40.34 10.65 -40.12
C ALA A 13 40.26 10.30 -38.62
N TYR A 14 41.22 9.54 -38.10
CA TYR A 14 41.29 9.23 -36.66
C TYR A 14 41.56 10.47 -35.78
N SER A 15 42.25 11.50 -36.29
CA SER A 15 42.50 12.72 -35.52
C SER A 15 41.28 13.66 -35.44
N TYR A 16 40.30 13.54 -36.35
CA TYR A 16 39.05 14.31 -36.28
C TYR A 16 38.00 13.71 -35.34
N PHE A 17 38.10 12.43 -34.97
CA PHE A 17 37.20 11.78 -34.02
C PHE A 17 37.69 11.84 -32.56
N VAL A 18 38.93 12.28 -32.33
CA VAL A 18 39.53 12.42 -31.00
C VAL A 18 39.66 13.90 -30.66
N ASP A 19 38.61 14.45 -30.06
CA ASP A 19 38.64 15.76 -29.41
C ASP A 19 39.49 15.66 -28.13
N GLU A 20 40.69 16.25 -28.12
CA GLU A 20 41.63 16.30 -26.98
C GLU A 20 41.04 16.94 -25.71
N SER A 21 39.86 17.54 -25.80
CA SER A 21 39.24 18.22 -24.66
C SER A 21 38.09 17.48 -24.00
N GLY A 22 37.65 16.31 -24.50
CA GLY A 22 36.75 15.36 -23.82
C GLY A 22 35.54 15.95 -23.07
N LYS A 23 35.12 17.18 -23.40
CA LYS A 23 34.14 17.95 -22.64
C LYS A 23 33.12 18.48 -23.63
N SER A 24 32.04 17.71 -23.77
CA SER A 24 30.83 18.17 -24.42
C SER A 24 30.40 19.51 -23.78
N ARG A 25 30.29 20.56 -24.60
CA ARG A 25 29.83 21.90 -24.17
C ARG A 25 28.31 21.91 -23.94
N VAL A 26 27.79 20.89 -23.27
CA VAL A 26 26.42 20.90 -22.79
C VAL A 26 26.37 21.91 -21.65
N LYS A 27 25.68 23.04 -21.86
CA LYS A 27 25.46 23.99 -20.77
C LYS A 27 24.77 23.23 -19.63
N SER A 28 25.22 23.46 -18.40
CA SER A 28 24.66 22.83 -17.18
C SER A 28 23.13 22.90 -17.13
N GLN A 29 22.55 23.98 -17.68
CA GLN A 29 21.10 24.17 -17.83
C GLN A 29 20.42 23.08 -18.67
N HIS A 30 21.01 22.64 -19.78
CA HIS A 30 20.43 21.60 -20.63
C HIS A 30 20.50 20.22 -19.95
N VAL A 31 21.59 19.95 -19.21
CA VAL A 31 21.72 18.72 -18.42
C VAL A 31 20.65 18.67 -17.34
N LEU A 32 20.41 19.79 -16.65
CA LEU A 32 19.36 19.91 -15.64
C LEU A 32 17.96 19.73 -16.25
N LEU A 33 17.68 20.31 -17.42
CA LEU A 33 16.40 20.12 -18.12
C LEU A 33 16.18 18.66 -18.53
N VAL A 34 17.20 17.98 -19.06
CA VAL A 34 17.10 16.56 -19.42
C VAL A 34 16.83 15.70 -18.20
N ILE A 35 17.50 15.97 -17.07
CA ILE A 35 17.25 15.27 -15.80
C ILE A 35 15.81 15.50 -15.33
N ILE A 36 15.30 16.73 -15.36
CA ILE A 36 13.92 17.04 -14.99
C ILE A 36 12.93 16.28 -15.88
N ILE A 37 13.14 16.29 -17.19
CA ILE A 37 12.28 15.56 -18.15
C ILE A 37 12.31 14.06 -17.86
N LEU A 38 13.49 13.49 -17.58
CA LEU A 38 13.63 12.08 -17.22
C LEU A 38 12.88 11.75 -15.93
N VAL A 39 13.01 12.60 -14.89
CA VAL A 39 12.27 12.45 -13.64
C VAL A 39 10.76 12.56 -13.86
N CYS A 40 10.30 13.54 -14.65
CA CYS A 40 8.88 13.68 -15.00
C CYS A 40 8.34 12.46 -15.74
N LEU A 41 9.11 11.90 -16.69
CA LEU A 41 8.74 10.68 -17.40
C LEU A 41 8.75 9.46 -16.48
N LEU A 42 9.68 9.38 -15.54
CA LEU A 42 9.75 8.31 -14.55
C LEU A 42 8.53 8.38 -13.63
N VAL A 43 8.20 9.56 -13.08
CA VAL A 43 6.98 9.77 -12.29
C VAL A 43 5.73 9.47 -13.11
N PHE A 44 5.67 9.88 -14.39
CA PHE A 44 4.55 9.57 -15.27
C PHE A 44 4.44 8.07 -15.57
N HIS A 45 5.55 7.36 -15.78
CA HIS A 45 5.53 5.92 -16.05
C HIS A 45 5.16 5.14 -14.78
N PHE A 46 5.73 5.51 -13.64
CA PHE A 46 5.47 4.88 -12.36
C PHE A 46 4.20 5.44 -11.67
N ARG A 47 3.46 6.35 -12.30
CA ARG A 47 2.23 6.96 -11.75
C ARG A 47 1.26 5.91 -11.22
N HIS A 48 1.13 4.80 -11.93
CA HIS A 48 0.22 3.72 -11.57
C HIS A 48 0.64 2.99 -10.28
N LYS A 49 1.95 2.92 -9.99
CA LYS A 49 2.51 2.27 -8.78
C LYS A 49 2.72 3.25 -7.62
N ILE A 50 2.89 4.55 -7.92
CA ILE A 50 3.05 5.61 -6.91
C ILE A 50 1.71 5.93 -6.23
N ILE A 51 0.58 5.83 -6.93
CA ILE A 51 -0.75 6.12 -6.37
C ILE A 51 -1.11 5.14 -5.23
N GLU A 52 -0.86 3.83 -5.39
CA GLU A 52 -1.06 2.84 -4.31
C GLU A 52 -0.15 3.07 -3.10
N LEU A 53 1.08 3.56 -3.33
CA LEU A 53 2.06 3.78 -2.27
C LEU A 53 1.84 5.12 -1.54
N HIS A 54 1.32 6.14 -2.24
CA HIS A 54 1.01 7.45 -1.69
C HIS A 54 -0.24 7.42 -0.79
N ASP A 55 -1.24 6.60 -1.13
CA ASP A 55 -2.41 6.39 -0.27
C ASP A 55 -1.98 5.75 1.07
N ARG A 56 -1.02 4.83 1.02
CA ARG A 56 -0.39 4.24 2.22
C ARG A 56 0.41 5.25 3.06
N TYR A 57 0.82 6.39 2.53
CA TYR A 57 1.58 7.39 3.29
C TYR A 57 0.67 8.50 3.85
N ARG A 58 -0.38 8.89 3.09
CA ARG A 58 -1.33 9.93 3.50
C ARG A 58 -2.33 9.45 4.57
N THR A 59 -2.76 8.19 4.49
CA THR A 59 -3.76 7.63 5.42
C THR A 59 -3.09 7.05 6.68
N ARG A 60 -1.82 6.69 6.60
CA ARG A 60 -1.07 6.07 7.71
C ARG A 60 -0.67 7.05 8.81
N SER A 61 -0.43 8.31 8.49
CA SER A 61 -0.07 9.31 9.51
C SER A 61 -1.27 9.78 10.35
N ARG A 62 -2.51 9.49 9.94
CA ARG A 62 -3.73 9.78 10.72
C ARG A 62 -4.16 8.63 11.61
N ILE A 63 -3.81 7.40 11.25
CA ILE A 63 -4.14 6.19 12.01
C ILE A 63 -3.19 6.01 13.21
N ASP A 64 -1.94 6.49 13.11
CA ASP A 64 -0.88 6.20 14.08
C ASP A 64 -0.79 7.16 15.28
N SER A 65 -1.49 8.31 15.26
CA SER A 65 -1.18 9.42 16.19
C SER A 65 -2.05 9.55 17.46
N GLY A 66 -2.90 8.58 17.83
CA GLY A 66 -3.54 8.68 19.16
C GLY A 66 -4.80 7.88 19.47
N TYR A 67 -5.29 7.00 18.59
CA TYR A 67 -6.55 6.28 18.82
C TYR A 67 -6.40 4.84 19.36
N TYR A 68 -5.18 4.33 19.56
CA TYR A 68 -4.94 2.89 19.68
C TYR A 68 -4.17 2.43 20.93
N SER A 69 -4.07 3.23 22.00
CA SER A 69 -3.28 2.83 23.17
C SER A 69 -4.06 2.19 24.33
N ASN A 70 -5.38 2.02 24.28
CA ASN A 70 -6.14 1.28 25.31
C ASN A 70 -7.44 0.68 24.74
N LEU A 71 -7.41 -0.50 24.09
CA LEU A 71 -8.64 -1.23 23.67
C LEU A 71 -8.74 -2.59 24.38
N GLN A 72 -8.70 -2.60 25.71
CA GLN A 72 -9.00 -3.83 26.47
C GLN A 72 -10.37 -3.86 27.12
N SER A 73 -11.07 -2.72 27.22
CA SER A 73 -12.39 -2.67 27.85
C SER A 73 -13.53 -2.64 26.82
N PHE A 74 -14.71 -3.12 27.22
CA PHE A 74 -15.92 -3.03 26.40
C PHE A 74 -16.39 -1.58 26.26
N GLU A 75 -16.12 -0.74 27.27
CA GLU A 75 -16.39 0.69 27.30
C GLU A 75 -15.63 1.43 26.19
N ASP A 76 -14.35 1.11 26.00
CA ASP A 76 -13.52 1.68 24.93
C ASP A 76 -14.00 1.24 23.54
N ASP A 77 -14.47 -0.01 23.43
CA ASP A 77 -15.02 -0.55 22.19
C ASP A 77 -16.30 0.20 21.79
N VAL A 78 -17.21 0.43 22.74
CA VAL A 78 -18.41 1.26 22.53
C VAL A 78 -18.03 2.70 22.17
N ALA A 79 -17.15 3.33 22.95
CA ALA A 79 -16.72 4.71 22.70
C ALA A 79 -16.04 4.88 21.34
N SER A 80 -15.46 3.82 20.80
CA SER A 80 -14.82 3.81 19.50
C SER A 80 -15.68 3.28 18.35
N GLY A 81 -16.98 3.10 18.59
CA GLY A 81 -17.97 2.76 17.55
C GLY A 81 -17.99 1.29 17.15
N LEU A 82 -17.47 0.38 17.99
CA LEU A 82 -17.50 -1.08 17.78
C LEU A 82 -18.74 -1.75 18.38
N SER A 83 -19.84 -1.02 18.48
CA SER A 83 -21.14 -1.48 18.99
C SER A 83 -22.25 -1.11 18.02
N SER A 84 -23.27 -1.96 17.88
CA SER A 84 -24.44 -1.72 17.03
C SER A 84 -25.69 -2.36 17.64
N SER A 85 -26.87 -2.14 17.03
CA SER A 85 -28.12 -2.81 17.46
C SER A 85 -28.03 -4.34 17.42
N ASN A 86 -27.25 -4.89 16.48
CA ASN A 86 -27.06 -6.33 16.30
C ASN A 86 -25.83 -6.85 17.05
N PHE A 87 -25.09 -5.96 17.71
CA PHE A 87 -23.90 -6.27 18.48
C PHE A 87 -23.76 -5.26 19.61
N ASP A 88 -24.66 -5.37 20.58
CA ASP A 88 -24.75 -4.45 21.72
C ASP A 88 -23.84 -4.92 22.86
N LEU A 89 -22.77 -4.17 23.08
CA LEU A 89 -21.81 -4.38 24.17
C LEU A 89 -22.27 -3.74 25.49
N GLU A 90 -23.13 -2.72 25.44
CA GLU A 90 -23.55 -1.97 26.63
C GLU A 90 -24.45 -2.82 27.51
N SER A 91 -25.51 -3.41 26.94
CA SER A 91 -26.48 -4.20 27.70
C SER A 91 -25.95 -5.58 28.09
N ASN A 92 -25.14 -6.21 27.23
CA ASN A 92 -24.78 -7.62 27.40
C ASN A 92 -23.44 -7.83 28.10
N ASN A 93 -22.50 -6.89 28.00
CA ASN A 93 -21.13 -7.05 28.52
C ASN A 93 -20.83 -6.04 29.63
N ILE A 94 -21.05 -4.74 29.40
CA ILE A 94 -20.77 -3.69 30.39
C ILE A 94 -21.73 -3.82 31.58
N ALA A 95 -23.04 -3.87 31.34
CA ALA A 95 -24.04 -3.95 32.40
C ALA A 95 -23.94 -5.23 33.26
N THR A 96 -23.35 -6.30 32.71
CA THR A 96 -23.21 -7.60 33.39
C THR A 96 -21.82 -7.81 34.03
N ASN A 97 -20.91 -6.84 33.92
CA ASN A 97 -19.50 -6.96 34.31
C ASN A 97 -18.84 -8.21 33.70
N ASP A 98 -19.01 -8.40 32.40
CA ASP A 98 -18.38 -9.50 31.67
C ASP A 98 -16.85 -9.32 31.63
N ASN A 99 -16.11 -10.37 32.01
CA ASN A 99 -14.65 -10.37 32.06
C ASN A 99 -13.99 -10.93 30.78
N ARG A 100 -14.78 -11.31 29.77
CA ARG A 100 -14.23 -11.80 28.49
C ARG A 100 -13.54 -10.67 27.74
N ALA A 101 -12.50 -10.99 26.99
CA ALA A 101 -11.67 -10.00 26.27
C ALA A 101 -12.34 -9.37 25.03
N GLY A 102 -13.54 -9.81 24.64
CA GLY A 102 -14.24 -9.29 23.46
C GLY A 102 -13.52 -9.60 22.13
N LEU A 103 -13.56 -8.64 21.19
CA LEU A 103 -12.86 -8.74 19.91
C LEU A 103 -11.33 -8.72 20.11
N SER A 104 -10.57 -9.41 19.27
CA SER A 104 -9.12 -9.30 19.29
C SER A 104 -8.67 -7.93 18.77
N GLU A 105 -7.56 -7.41 19.28
CA GLU A 105 -7.00 -6.11 18.86
C GLU A 105 -6.78 -6.04 17.34
N SER A 106 -6.29 -7.13 16.74
CA SER A 106 -6.08 -7.22 15.30
C SER A 106 -7.38 -7.17 14.49
N ALA A 107 -8.47 -7.72 15.01
CA ALA A 107 -9.78 -7.64 14.39
C ALA A 107 -10.35 -6.21 14.53
N LYS A 108 -10.26 -5.60 15.72
CA LYS A 108 -10.71 -4.22 15.97
C LYS A 108 -10.05 -3.24 15.00
N LEU A 109 -8.73 -3.35 14.81
CA LEU A 109 -7.98 -2.48 13.91
C LEU A 109 -8.39 -2.67 12.45
N GLN A 110 -8.57 -3.91 11.99
CA GLN A 110 -8.99 -4.18 10.62
C GLN A 110 -10.43 -3.72 10.35
N ILE A 111 -11.34 -3.91 11.30
CA ILE A 111 -12.73 -3.45 11.18
C ILE A 111 -12.77 -1.92 11.09
N LYS A 112 -12.07 -1.21 11.98
CA LYS A 112 -11.98 0.27 11.92
C LYS A 112 -11.41 0.75 10.60
N LYS A 113 -10.38 0.07 10.09
CA LYS A 113 -9.81 0.37 8.78
C LYS A 113 -10.85 0.22 7.66
N ILE A 114 -11.65 -0.84 7.66
CA ILE A 114 -12.71 -1.04 6.66
C ILE A 114 -13.80 0.05 6.79
N MET A 115 -14.17 0.43 8.02
CA MET A 115 -15.11 1.52 8.27
C MET A 115 -14.60 2.84 7.69
N GLU A 116 -13.32 3.19 7.92
CA GLU A 116 -12.71 4.41 7.42
C GLU A 116 -12.54 4.42 5.90
N GLU A 117 -12.08 3.30 5.31
CA GLU A 117 -11.81 3.20 3.88
C GLU A 117 -13.10 3.19 3.04
N LYS A 118 -14.17 2.58 3.55
CA LYS A 118 -15.43 2.40 2.81
C LYS A 118 -16.57 3.30 3.27
N GLY A 119 -16.42 3.96 4.41
CA GLY A 119 -17.49 4.77 5.01
C GLY A 119 -18.73 3.97 5.38
N VAL A 120 -18.56 2.70 5.79
CA VAL A 120 -19.66 1.77 6.11
C VAL A 120 -19.87 1.64 7.62
N SER A 121 -21.01 1.06 8.01
CA SER A 121 -21.35 0.81 9.41
C SER A 121 -20.42 -0.25 10.03
N PHE A 122 -20.38 -0.31 11.37
CA PHE A 122 -19.63 -1.34 12.09
C PHE A 122 -20.05 -2.76 11.68
N ASP A 123 -21.36 -3.00 11.52
CA ASP A 123 -21.85 -4.33 11.13
C ASP A 123 -21.39 -4.74 9.74
N ASP A 124 -21.44 -3.81 8.78
CA ASP A 124 -20.97 -4.07 7.41
C ASP A 124 -19.46 -4.30 7.38
N ALA A 125 -18.69 -3.49 8.11
CA ALA A 125 -17.24 -3.64 8.22
C ALA A 125 -16.86 -4.96 8.89
N ARG A 126 -17.55 -5.35 9.96
CA ARG A 126 -17.37 -6.63 10.65
C ARG A 126 -17.71 -7.81 9.74
N LEU A 127 -18.82 -7.73 9.00
CA LEU A 127 -19.22 -8.76 8.05
C LEU A 127 -18.16 -8.96 6.96
N GLU A 128 -17.64 -7.86 6.41
CA GLU A 128 -16.58 -7.92 5.41
C GLU A 128 -15.28 -8.49 5.98
N TYR A 129 -14.87 -8.04 7.18
CA TYR A 129 -13.71 -8.59 7.88
C TYR A 129 -13.85 -10.11 8.04
N THR A 130 -14.98 -10.60 8.54
CA THR A 130 -15.24 -12.03 8.71
C THR A 130 -15.18 -12.79 7.38
N ARG A 131 -15.79 -12.27 6.31
CA ARG A 131 -15.71 -12.89 4.97
C ARG A 131 -14.28 -12.99 4.47
N ASN A 132 -13.49 -11.94 4.67
CA ASN A 132 -12.08 -11.94 4.29
C ASN A 132 -11.28 -12.98 5.08
N GLU A 133 -11.51 -13.09 6.39
CA GLU A 133 -10.85 -14.11 7.22
C GLU A 133 -11.26 -15.54 6.82
N LEU A 134 -12.55 -15.79 6.53
CA LEU A 134 -13.01 -17.08 6.02
C LEU A 134 -12.34 -17.43 4.70
N SER A 135 -12.32 -16.49 3.75
CA SER A 135 -11.70 -16.72 2.44
C SER A 135 -10.19 -16.97 2.56
N LYS A 136 -9.48 -16.28 3.46
CA LYS A 136 -8.04 -16.51 3.71
C LYS A 136 -7.79 -17.93 4.25
N ASN A 137 -8.74 -18.49 4.99
CA ASN A 137 -8.66 -19.83 5.56
C ASN A 137 -9.28 -20.92 4.65
N ASN A 138 -9.48 -20.64 3.35
CA ASN A 138 -10.13 -21.54 2.41
C ASN A 138 -11.53 -22.00 2.84
N ILE A 139 -12.28 -21.12 3.51
CA ILE A 139 -13.68 -21.34 3.85
C ILE A 139 -14.53 -20.50 2.89
N ASP A 140 -15.64 -21.07 2.42
CA ASP A 140 -16.59 -20.36 1.57
C ASP A 140 -17.45 -19.35 2.36
N GLU A 141 -18.30 -18.61 1.66
CA GLU A 141 -19.19 -17.62 2.26
C GLU A 141 -20.33 -18.23 3.09
N ASN A 142 -20.61 -19.52 2.88
CA ASN A 142 -21.60 -20.29 3.63
C ASN A 142 -20.98 -20.95 4.89
N GLY A 143 -19.68 -20.78 5.13
CA GLY A 143 -18.95 -21.39 6.25
C GLY A 143 -18.44 -22.81 5.98
N VAL A 144 -18.49 -23.30 4.74
CA VAL A 144 -18.04 -24.63 4.34
C VAL A 144 -16.58 -24.57 3.85
N PRO A 145 -15.69 -25.44 4.34
CA PRO A 145 -14.34 -25.56 3.80
C PRO A 145 -14.35 -25.84 2.30
N ARG A 146 -13.47 -25.17 1.54
CA ARG A 146 -13.29 -25.39 0.08
C ARG A 146 -12.42 -26.60 -0.25
N ASP A 147 -12.22 -27.49 0.71
CA ASP A 147 -11.44 -28.71 0.52
C ASP A 147 -12.22 -29.70 -0.37
N PRO A 148 -11.70 -30.11 -1.55
CA PRO A 148 -12.36 -31.10 -2.40
C PRO A 148 -12.53 -32.47 -1.74
N LYS A 149 -11.84 -32.75 -0.63
CA LYS A 149 -11.95 -34.00 0.14
C LYS A 149 -12.83 -33.86 1.39
N LEU A 150 -13.54 -32.74 1.54
CA LEU A 150 -14.44 -32.53 2.66
C LEU A 150 -15.55 -33.59 2.68
N VAL A 151 -15.69 -34.32 3.79
CA VAL A 151 -16.79 -35.25 4.05
C VAL A 151 -17.57 -34.73 5.26
N MET A 152 -18.87 -34.56 5.10
CA MET A 152 -19.82 -34.04 6.09
C MET A 152 -20.86 -35.14 6.34
N PHE A 153 -21.34 -35.32 7.57
CA PHE A 153 -22.24 -36.41 7.97
C PHE A 153 -23.57 -35.88 8.54
#